data_AF-A0A960HU38-F1
#
_entry.id   AF-A0A960HU38-F1
#
_cell.length_a   1.000
_cell.length_b   1.000
_cell.length_c   1.000
_cell.angle_alpha   90.00
_cell.angle_beta   90.00
_cell.angle_gamma   90.00
#
_symmetry.space_group_name_H-M   'P 1'
#
loop_
_entity.id
_entity.type
_entity.pdbx_description
1 polymer ?
#
loop_
_entity_poly.entity_id
_entity_poly.type
_entity_poly.pdbx_seq_one_letter_code
_entity_poly.pdbx_strand_id
1 'polypeptide(L)'
;MALYDRLVRVTYGVCWDRPLAEECAQEALVAAWERLERGEQLRSIEAWTVRVSLNRCRSRLRRVGSERRALDRLAAQRGGPGAAEPTTTGTGLAADVEAAVRDLPLRQREAVVLHYLCDMEVARVAEATGRSTGAVKNALFHARATLARRLGADAVEEVPRG
;
A
#
# COMPACT_ATOMS: atom_id res chain seq x y z
N MET A 1 18.07 1.29 -14.11
CA MET A 1 16.78 0.55 -14.19
C MET A 1 16.40 -0.07 -12.84
N ALA A 2 17.23 -0.89 -12.19
CA ALA A 2 16.86 -1.61 -10.96
C ALA A 2 16.21 -0.79 -9.82
N LEU A 3 16.67 0.44 -9.54
CA LEU A 3 16.05 1.29 -8.51
C LEU A 3 14.64 1.77 -8.90
N TYR A 4 14.45 2.18 -10.15
CA TYR A 4 13.15 2.60 -10.65
C TYR A 4 12.14 1.45 -10.58
N ASP A 5 12.51 0.28 -11.08
CA ASP A 5 11.64 -0.91 -11.07
C ASP A 5 11.25 -1.30 -9.64
N ARG A 6 12.19 -1.20 -8.70
CA ARG A 6 11.93 -1.42 -7.28
C ARG A 6 10.94 -0.40 -6.71
N LEU A 7 11.13 0.88 -7.00
CA LEU A 7 10.21 1.95 -6.55
C LEU A 7 8.81 1.75 -7.11
N VAL A 8 8.69 1.43 -8.40
CA VAL A 8 7.41 1.14 -9.05
C VAL A 8 6.76 -0.08 -8.40
N ARG A 9 7.49 -1.19 -8.22
CA ARG A 9 6.96 -2.41 -7.57
C ARG A 9 6.44 -2.15 -6.17
N VAL A 10 7.25 -1.48 -5.33
CA VAL A 10 6.90 -1.15 -3.95
C VAL A 10 5.69 -0.23 -3.89
N THR A 11 5.64 0.79 -4.76
CA THR A 11 4.57 1.80 -4.75
C THR A 11 3.28 1.24 -5.35
N TYR A 12 3.38 0.47 -6.43
CA TYR A 12 2.25 -0.24 -7.05
C TYR A 12 1.59 -1.17 -6.05
N GLY A 13 2.39 -1.92 -5.29
CA GLY A 13 1.86 -2.75 -4.21
C GLY A 13 1.11 -1.97 -3.13
N VAL A 14 1.10 -0.63 -3.11
CA VAL A 14 0.30 0.14 -2.14
C VAL A 14 -0.93 0.78 -2.80
N CYS A 15 -0.80 1.33 -4.01
CA CYS A 15 -1.89 2.00 -4.71
C CYS A 15 -2.72 1.10 -5.63
N TRP A 16 -2.19 -0.04 -6.09
CA TRP A 16 -2.77 -0.86 -7.16
C TRP A 16 -3.10 -0.05 -8.43
N ASP A 17 -2.28 0.97 -8.69
CA ASP A 17 -2.41 1.88 -9.82
C ASP A 17 -1.01 2.06 -10.40
N ARG A 18 -0.78 1.47 -11.57
CA ARG A 18 0.53 1.44 -12.21
C ARG A 18 0.97 2.85 -12.66
N PRO A 19 0.16 3.64 -13.39
CA PRO A 19 0.48 5.02 -13.68
C PRO A 19 0.86 5.84 -12.44
N LEU A 20 0.07 5.74 -11.36
CA LEU A 20 0.36 6.46 -10.12
C LEU A 20 1.67 6.00 -9.47
N ALA A 21 1.97 4.71 -9.51
CA ALA A 21 3.23 4.17 -8.99
C ALA A 21 4.44 4.69 -9.76
N GLU A 22 4.35 4.76 -11.09
CA GLU A 22 5.39 5.29 -11.97
C GLU A 22 5.61 6.78 -11.74
N GLU A 23 4.53 7.58 -11.65
CA GLU A 23 4.62 9.01 -11.32
C GLU A 23 5.30 9.23 -9.97
N CYS A 24 4.88 8.49 -8.93
CA CYS A 24 5.48 8.60 -7.59
C CYS A 24 6.96 8.18 -7.58
N ALA A 25 7.34 7.17 -8.37
CA ALA A 25 8.74 6.73 -8.49
C ALA A 25 9.59 7.78 -9.22
N GLN A 26 9.09 8.37 -10.29
CA GLN A 26 9.76 9.43 -11.04
C GLN A 26 9.95 10.68 -10.17
N GLU A 27 8.88 11.16 -9.50
CA GLU A 27 8.97 12.29 -8.58
C GLU A 27 9.99 12.05 -7.46
N ALA A 28 10.08 10.82 -6.94
CA ALA A 28 11.05 10.47 -5.91
C ALA A 28 12.51 10.51 -6.43
N LEU A 29 12.74 10.04 -7.66
CA LEU A 29 14.07 10.07 -8.29
C LEU A 29 14.49 11.51 -8.63
N VAL A 30 13.58 12.33 -9.15
CA VAL A 30 13.84 13.76 -9.40
C VAL A 30 14.20 14.46 -8.09
N ALA A 31 13.44 14.24 -7.02
CA ALA A 31 13.73 14.84 -5.71
C ALA A 31 15.06 14.34 -5.10
N ALA A 32 15.51 13.12 -5.47
CA ALA A 32 16.83 12.63 -5.08
C ALA A 32 17.94 13.34 -5.86
N TRP A 33 17.76 13.49 -7.18
CA TRP A 33 18.68 14.21 -8.05
C TRP A 33 18.89 15.65 -7.57
N GLU A 34 17.80 16.39 -7.32
CA GLU A 34 17.84 17.76 -6.79
C GLU A 34 18.57 17.87 -5.45
N ARG A 35 18.52 16.84 -4.60
CA ARG A 35 19.27 16.80 -3.34
C ARG A 35 20.76 16.63 -3.56
N LEU A 36 21.13 15.71 -4.44
CA LEU A 36 22.53 15.42 -4.75
C LEU A 36 23.20 16.63 -5.44
N GLU A 37 22.49 17.29 -6.35
CA GLU A 37 22.92 18.56 -6.97
C GLU A 37 23.21 19.65 -5.93
N ARG A 38 22.44 19.70 -4.83
CA ARG A 38 22.64 20.65 -3.74
C ARG A 38 23.70 20.22 -2.72
N GLY A 39 24.41 19.13 -2.98
CA GLY A 39 25.48 18.62 -2.11
C GLY A 39 24.99 17.95 -0.82
N GLU A 40 23.70 17.59 -0.72
CA GLU A 40 23.20 16.87 0.46
C GLU A 40 23.71 15.43 0.49
N GLN A 41 24.16 14.98 1.66
CA GLN A 41 24.52 13.57 1.86
C GLN A 41 23.32 12.75 2.31
N LEU A 42 22.97 11.74 1.51
CA LEU A 42 21.95 10.74 1.84
C LEU A 42 22.63 9.44 2.30
N ARG A 43 22.31 8.99 3.53
CA ARG A 43 22.80 7.70 4.05
C ARG A 43 22.44 6.52 3.13
N SER A 44 21.30 6.60 2.46
CA SER A 44 20.87 5.65 1.44
C SER A 44 19.86 6.32 0.51
N ILE A 45 20.25 6.50 -0.76
CA ILE A 45 19.36 7.03 -1.80
C ILE A 45 18.15 6.10 -1.97
N GLU A 46 18.37 4.78 -1.94
CA GLU A 46 17.29 3.79 -2.06
C GLU A 46 16.26 3.91 -0.94
N ALA A 47 16.69 3.86 0.33
CA ALA A 47 15.75 3.93 1.45
C ALA A 47 14.99 5.27 1.45
N TRP A 48 15.69 6.35 1.10
CA TRP A 48 15.11 7.69 1.03
C TRP A 48 14.08 7.80 -0.11
N THR A 49 14.40 7.33 -1.31
CA THR A 49 13.48 7.36 -2.47
C THR A 49 12.26 6.48 -2.25
N VAL A 50 12.40 5.30 -1.64
CA VAL A 50 11.26 4.46 -1.23
C VAL A 50 10.34 5.20 -0.26
N ARG A 51 10.90 5.87 0.75
CA ARG A 51 10.09 6.67 1.68
C ARG A 51 9.36 7.81 0.95
N VAL A 52 10.03 8.50 0.05
CA VAL A 52 9.44 9.61 -0.72
C VAL A 52 8.34 9.11 -1.64
N SER A 53 8.56 8.04 -2.40
CA SER A 53 7.55 7.49 -3.30
C SER A 53 6.30 7.06 -2.53
N LEU A 54 6.47 6.39 -1.39
CA LEU A 54 5.36 6.02 -0.51
C LEU A 54 4.64 7.23 0.09
N ASN A 55 5.37 8.29 0.45
CA ASN A 55 4.76 9.52 0.96
C ASN A 55 3.91 10.24 -0.11
N ARG A 56 4.39 10.30 -1.34
CA ARG A 56 3.64 10.85 -2.48
C ARG A 56 2.40 10.01 -2.76
N CYS A 57 2.55 8.69 -2.83
CA CYS A 57 1.46 7.74 -2.99
C CYS A 57 0.37 7.92 -1.91
N ARG A 58 0.76 7.97 -0.62
CA ARG A 58 -0.17 8.27 0.49
C ARG A 58 -0.92 9.57 0.30
N SER A 59 -0.22 10.63 -0.12
CA SER A 59 -0.83 11.94 -0.33
C SER A 59 -1.90 11.88 -1.43
N ARG A 60 -1.58 11.23 -2.55
CA ARG A 60 -2.49 11.04 -3.68
C ARG A 60 -3.70 10.18 -3.29
N LEU A 61 -3.49 9.04 -2.63
CA LEU A 61 -4.58 8.18 -2.14
C LEU A 61 -5.50 8.89 -1.14
N ARG A 62 -4.95 9.70 -0.24
CA ARG A 62 -5.75 10.53 0.68
C ARG A 62 -6.59 11.57 -0.06
N ARG A 63 -6.01 12.21 -1.08
CA ARG A 63 -6.70 13.20 -1.92
C ARG A 63 -7.86 12.55 -2.68
N VAL A 64 -7.61 11.47 -3.40
CA VAL A 64 -8.64 10.71 -4.13
C VAL A 64 -9.75 10.23 -3.19
N GLY A 65 -9.39 9.69 -2.02
CA GLY A 65 -10.38 9.27 -1.03
C GLY A 65 -11.21 10.42 -0.46
N SER A 66 -10.63 11.61 -0.29
CA SER A 66 -11.35 12.80 0.15
C SER A 66 -12.25 13.39 -0.92
N GLU A 67 -11.80 13.43 -2.17
CA GLU A 67 -12.60 13.84 -3.34
C GLU A 67 -13.78 12.89 -3.53
N ARG A 68 -13.55 11.57 -3.46
CA ARG A 68 -14.61 10.56 -3.52
C ARG A 68 -15.67 10.77 -2.45
N ARG A 69 -15.27 10.94 -1.18
CA ARG A 69 -16.21 11.25 -0.09
C ARG A 69 -16.96 12.56 -0.30
N ALA A 70 -16.33 13.56 -0.91
CA ALA A 70 -17.01 14.82 -1.22
C ALA A 70 -18.08 14.64 -2.31
N LEU A 71 -17.75 13.87 -3.36
CA LEU A 71 -18.69 13.51 -4.43
C LEU A 71 -19.84 12.65 -3.90
N ASP A 72 -19.56 11.65 -3.07
CA ASP A 72 -20.59 10.79 -2.46
C ASP A 72 -21.56 11.63 -1.61
N ARG A 73 -21.06 12.59 -0.83
CA ARG A 73 -21.91 13.53 -0.08
C ARG A 73 -22.78 14.39 -1.00
N LEU A 74 -22.23 14.88 -2.12
CA LEU A 74 -22.98 15.66 -3.10
C LEU A 74 -24.04 14.83 -3.83
N ALA A 75 -23.73 13.57 -4.15
CA ALA A 75 -24.66 12.62 -4.77
C ALA A 75 -25.80 12.24 -3.82
N ALA A 76 -25.49 12.00 -2.54
CA ALA A 76 -26.48 11.74 -1.50
C ALA A 76 -27.44 12.94 -1.30
N GLN A 77 -26.93 14.17 -1.37
CA GLN A 77 -27.75 15.39 -1.34
C GLN A 77 -28.67 15.53 -2.57
N ARG A 78 -28.35 14.86 -3.68
CA ARG A 78 -29.10 14.90 -4.95
C ARG A 78 -30.00 13.68 -5.16
N GLY A 79 -30.11 12.77 -4.19
CA GLY A 79 -30.97 11.58 -4.27
C GLY A 79 -30.48 10.51 -5.26
N GLY A 80 -29.22 10.54 -5.69
CA GLY A 80 -28.66 9.54 -6.62
C GLY A 80 -28.26 8.24 -5.90
N PRO A 81 -28.39 7.06 -6.53
CA PRO A 81 -27.93 5.80 -5.95
C PRO A 81 -26.41 5.82 -5.77
N GLY A 82 -25.98 5.79 -4.52
CA GLY A 82 -24.57 5.83 -4.13
C GLY A 82 -24.07 4.45 -3.72
N ALA A 83 -23.45 3.73 -4.66
CA ALA A 83 -22.38 2.76 -4.38
C ALA A 83 -21.80 2.32 -5.73
N ALA A 84 -20.53 2.64 -5.99
CA ALA A 84 -19.82 1.91 -7.03
C ALA A 84 -19.56 0.50 -6.47
N GLU A 85 -20.00 -0.51 -7.20
CA GLU A 85 -19.72 -1.90 -6.84
C GLU A 85 -18.21 -2.16 -6.80
N PRO A 86 -17.73 -2.96 -5.84
CA PRO A 86 -16.34 -3.40 -5.85
C PRO A 86 -16.11 -4.24 -7.11
N THR A 87 -15.32 -3.70 -8.04
CA THR A 87 -14.86 -4.41 -9.23
C THR A 87 -13.94 -5.55 -8.80
N THR A 88 -14.53 -6.72 -8.54
CA THR A 88 -13.79 -7.97 -8.37
C THR A 88 -13.63 -8.60 -9.74
N THR A 89 -12.57 -8.23 -10.44
CA THR A 89 -12.20 -8.86 -11.72
C THR A 89 -11.05 -9.80 -11.48
N GLY A 90 -11.36 -11.01 -11.03
CA GLY A 90 -10.39 -12.10 -10.97
C GLY A 90 -11.02 -13.37 -10.43
N THR A 91 -10.84 -14.47 -11.14
CA THR A 91 -11.26 -15.81 -10.70
C THR A 91 -10.06 -16.53 -10.09
N GLY A 92 -10.11 -16.77 -8.77
CA GLY A 92 -9.16 -17.63 -8.05
C GLY A 92 -8.53 -16.99 -6.79
N LEU A 93 -7.91 -17.83 -5.96
CA LEU A 93 -7.36 -17.47 -4.64
C LEU A 93 -6.41 -16.25 -4.67
N ALA A 94 -5.61 -16.10 -5.72
CA ALA A 94 -4.70 -14.97 -5.86
C ALA A 94 -5.45 -13.63 -6.00
N ALA A 95 -6.56 -13.61 -6.75
CA ALA A 95 -7.41 -12.43 -6.89
C ALA A 95 -8.15 -12.11 -5.59
N ASP A 96 -8.60 -13.14 -4.86
CA ASP A 96 -9.25 -12.98 -3.56
C ASP A 96 -8.28 -12.38 -2.51
N VAL A 97 -7.03 -12.86 -2.49
CA VAL A 97 -5.97 -12.31 -1.64
C VAL A 97 -5.66 -10.87 -2.01
N GLU A 98 -5.50 -10.57 -3.30
CA GLU A 98 -5.26 -9.21 -3.77
C GLU A 98 -6.37 -8.25 -3.34
N ALA A 99 -7.63 -8.61 -3.59
CA ALA A 99 -8.79 -7.84 -3.20
C ALA A 99 -8.84 -7.64 -1.67
N ALA A 100 -8.58 -8.70 -0.89
CA ALA A 100 -8.54 -8.62 0.57
C ALA A 100 -7.45 -7.68 1.09
N VAL A 101 -6.26 -7.69 0.48
CA VAL A 101 -5.16 -6.76 0.84
C VAL A 101 -5.49 -5.33 0.41
N ARG A 102 -6.06 -5.14 -0.77
CA ARG A 102 -6.47 -3.82 -1.30
C ARG A 102 -7.51 -3.14 -0.41
N ASP A 103 -8.33 -3.92 0.28
CA ASP A 103 -9.35 -3.41 1.19
C ASP A 103 -8.83 -3.09 2.60
N LEU A 104 -7.60 -3.49 2.94
CA LEU A 104 -7.04 -3.17 4.25
C LEU A 104 -6.91 -1.65 4.43
N PRO A 105 -7.07 -1.13 5.67
CA PRO A 105 -6.68 0.22 6.01
C PRO A 105 -5.25 0.50 5.54
N LEU A 106 -5.01 1.69 4.97
CA LEU A 106 -3.74 2.00 4.29
C LEU A 106 -2.48 1.65 5.09
N ARG A 107 -2.50 1.85 6.42
CA ARG A 107 -1.37 1.51 7.30
C ARG A 107 -1.09 0.00 7.36
N GLN A 108 -2.14 -0.80 7.43
CA GLN A 108 -2.07 -2.27 7.45
C GLN A 108 -1.62 -2.79 6.10
N ARG A 109 -2.21 -2.25 5.02
CA ARG A 109 -1.84 -2.55 3.63
C ARG A 109 -0.37 -2.31 3.36
N GLU A 110 0.15 -1.14 3.71
CA GLU A 110 1.57 -0.81 3.56
C GLU A 110 2.47 -1.79 4.32
N ALA A 111 2.10 -2.16 5.54
CA ALA A 111 2.89 -3.10 6.32
C ALA A 111 2.91 -4.49 5.66
N VAL A 112 1.76 -5.00 5.22
CA VAL A 112 1.63 -6.30 4.54
C VAL A 112 2.43 -6.32 3.24
N VAL A 113 2.27 -5.29 2.41
CA VAL A 113 2.90 -5.22 1.09
C VAL A 113 4.41 -5.13 1.21
N LEU A 114 4.90 -4.22 2.05
CA LEU A 114 6.34 -4.05 2.19
C LEU A 114 6.98 -5.28 2.81
N HIS A 115 6.30 -5.93 3.77
CA HIS A 115 6.85 -7.10 4.44
C HIS A 115 6.77 -8.38 3.60
N TYR A 116 5.60 -8.75 3.11
CA TYR A 116 5.37 -10.05 2.47
C TYR A 116 5.53 -10.02 0.95
N LEU A 117 5.22 -8.89 0.28
CA LEU A 117 5.35 -8.80 -1.18
C LEU A 117 6.72 -8.24 -1.58
N CYS A 118 7.32 -7.39 -0.73
CA CYS A 118 8.62 -6.78 -1.00
C CYS A 118 9.76 -7.33 -0.14
N ASP A 119 9.52 -8.39 0.63
CA ASP A 119 10.50 -9.10 1.47
C ASP A 119 11.32 -8.17 2.39
N MET A 120 10.70 -7.07 2.86
CA MET A 120 11.38 -6.16 3.78
C MET A 120 11.23 -6.62 5.22
N GLU A 121 12.34 -6.63 5.95
CA GLU A 121 12.31 -6.78 7.40
C GLU A 121 11.52 -5.64 8.08
N VAL A 122 10.93 -5.93 9.24
CA VAL A 122 10.14 -4.97 10.03
C VAL A 122 10.88 -3.64 10.25
N ALA A 123 12.19 -3.68 10.49
CA ALA A 123 13.02 -2.48 10.67
C ALA A 123 13.07 -1.60 9.40
N ARG A 124 13.20 -2.23 8.22
CA ARG A 124 13.20 -1.53 6.93
C ARG A 124 11.82 -1.02 6.56
N VAL A 125 10.75 -1.75 6.89
CA VAL A 125 9.37 -1.26 6.76
C VAL A 125 9.14 -0.03 7.64
N ALA A 126 9.63 -0.05 8.88
CA ALA A 126 9.55 1.08 9.80
C ALA A 126 10.26 2.33 9.23
N GLU A 127 11.46 2.15 8.69
CA GLU A 127 12.19 3.19 7.99
C GLU A 127 11.44 3.71 6.76
N ALA A 128 11.03 2.83 5.83
CA ALA A 128 10.31 3.22 4.62
C ALA A 128 8.99 3.96 4.91
N THR A 129 8.27 3.55 5.96
CA THR A 129 6.96 4.12 6.31
C THR A 129 7.03 5.31 7.28
N GLY A 130 8.19 5.59 7.88
CA GLY A 130 8.32 6.64 8.90
C GLY A 130 7.62 6.31 10.20
N ARG A 131 7.58 5.04 10.59
CA ARG A 131 6.88 4.53 11.79
C ARG A 131 7.85 3.80 12.71
N SER A 132 7.44 3.54 13.95
CA SER A 132 8.19 2.66 14.84
C SER A 132 8.03 1.20 14.44
N THR A 133 9.01 0.36 14.79
CA THR A 133 8.93 -1.10 14.58
C THR A 133 7.73 -1.70 15.32
N GLY A 134 7.39 -1.20 16.50
CA GLY A 134 6.18 -1.58 17.25
C GLY A 134 4.90 -1.27 16.48
N ALA A 135 4.80 -0.09 15.86
CA ALA A 135 3.65 0.28 15.04
C ALA A 135 3.52 -0.61 13.79
N VAL A 136 4.64 -1.00 13.17
CA VAL A 136 4.65 -1.94 12.04
C VAL A 136 4.18 -3.33 12.49
N LYS A 137 4.72 -3.87 13.58
CA LYS A 137 4.31 -5.17 14.13
C LYS A 137 2.82 -5.19 14.46
N ASN A 138 2.31 -4.12 15.07
CA ASN A 138 0.90 -3.98 15.38
C ASN A 138 0.03 -3.92 14.12
N ALA A 139 0.45 -3.16 13.09
CA ALA A 139 -0.24 -3.12 11.81
C ALA A 139 -0.29 -4.50 11.14
N LEU A 140 0.82 -5.25 11.15
CA LEU A 140 0.88 -6.62 10.63
C LEU A 140 -0.04 -7.58 11.40
N PHE A 141 -0.08 -7.46 12.73
CA PHE A 141 -0.98 -8.26 13.57
C PHE A 141 -2.45 -8.07 13.19
N HIS A 142 -2.91 -6.81 13.16
CA HIS A 142 -4.30 -6.51 12.78
C HIS A 142 -4.60 -6.83 11.32
N ALA A 143 -3.62 -6.67 10.42
CA ALA A 143 -3.77 -7.05 9.02
C ALA A 143 -4.02 -8.55 8.87
N ARG A 144 -3.20 -9.40 9.53
CA ARG A 144 -3.38 -10.86 9.49
C ARG A 144 -4.74 -11.28 10.01
N ALA A 145 -5.21 -10.72 11.13
CA ALA A 145 -6.54 -11.01 11.67
C ALA A 145 -7.67 -10.59 10.70
N THR A 146 -7.49 -9.46 10.00
CA THR A 146 -8.47 -9.00 9.01
C THR A 146 -8.48 -9.89 7.76
N LEU A 147 -7.31 -10.32 7.30
CA LEU A 147 -7.16 -11.20 6.15
C LEU A 147 -7.68 -12.61 6.45
N ALA A 148 -7.38 -13.18 7.63
CA ALA A 148 -7.84 -14.51 8.03
C ALA A 148 -9.37 -14.62 7.98
N ARG A 149 -10.06 -13.64 8.58
CA ARG A 149 -11.52 -13.54 8.56
C ARG A 149 -12.09 -13.36 7.15
N ARG A 150 -11.43 -12.58 6.29
CA ARG A 150 -11.90 -12.31 4.92
C ARG A 150 -11.70 -13.49 3.97
N LEU A 151 -10.62 -14.26 4.18
CA LEU A 151 -10.25 -15.39 3.33
C LEU A 151 -10.78 -16.72 3.87
N GLY A 152 -11.59 -16.71 4.94
CA GLY A 152 -12.16 -17.92 5.53
C GLY A 152 -11.12 -18.84 6.19
N ALA A 153 -9.93 -18.34 6.51
CA ALA A 153 -8.88 -19.14 7.14
C ALA A 153 -9.23 -19.55 8.58
N ASP A 154 -10.19 -18.87 9.22
CA ASP A 154 -10.73 -19.24 10.53
C ASP A 154 -11.65 -20.49 10.44
N ALA A 155 -12.01 -20.95 9.23
CA ALA A 155 -12.81 -22.16 9.00
C ALA A 155 -11.97 -23.39 8.62
N VAL A 156 -10.64 -23.27 8.62
CA VAL A 156 -9.72 -24.37 8.26
C VAL A 156 -9.12 -24.98 9.52
N GLU A 157 -9.96 -25.51 10.41
CA GLU A 157 -9.52 -26.42 11.47
C GLU A 157 -10.60 -27.47 11.79
N GLU A 158 -10.64 -28.51 10.95
CA GLU A 158 -10.80 -29.91 11.39
C GLU A 158 -10.34 -30.81 10.24
N VAL A 159 -9.04 -31.10 10.18
CA VAL A 159 -8.54 -32.26 9.45
C VAL A 159 -8.44 -33.39 10.48
N PRO A 160 -9.28 -34.44 10.41
CA PRO A 160 -9.16 -35.59 11.29
C PRO A 160 -7.80 -36.23 11.07
N ARG A 161 -6.97 -36.23 12.11
CA ARG A 161 -5.78 -37.10 12.15
C ARG A 161 -6.28 -38.52 12.41
N GLY A 162 -6.44 -39.28 11.32
CA GLY A 162 -6.46 -40.74 11.37
C GLY A 162 -5.05 -41.30 11.49
#